data_AF-A0A6S6TU75-F1
#
_entry.id   AF-A0A6S6TU75-F1
#
_cell.length_a   1.000
_cell.length_b   1.000
_cell.length_c   1.000
_cell.angle_alpha   90.00
_cell.angle_beta   90.00
_cell.angle_gamma   90.00
#
_symmetry.space_group_name_H-M   'P 1'
#
loop_
_entity.id
_entity.type
_entity.pdbx_description
1 polymer ?
#
loop_
_entity_poly.entity_id
_entity_poly.type
_entity_poly.pdbx_seq_one_letter_code
_entity_poly.pdbx_strand_id
1 'polypeptide(L)'
;MFKRIILLGILFASMLSAATVSTDKDTYSTNQQIVVTYSEMEGLNHDWIGIYPTGSSNDWGNQVRWDWTGDKEQGVATFAPLAAGTYEVRLFYNNSFTTQVSKEITVDANGAVTTVTTSKEVYLPEEPISAIFNNMSGDNQDWIAIYPKGSTSDWGNQIDWKWMEGDISGER
;
A
#
# COMPACT_ATOMS: atom_id res chain seq x y z
N MET A 1 58.12 -15.86 42.68
CA MET A 1 56.87 -16.60 42.46
C MET A 1 55.71 -15.78 43.03
N PHE A 2 55.06 -14.95 42.21
CA PHE A 2 53.72 -14.40 42.49
C PHE A 2 53.02 -14.15 41.15
N LYS A 3 51.94 -14.91 40.92
CA LYS A 3 50.97 -14.73 39.83
C LYS A 3 49.95 -13.66 40.26
N ARG A 4 49.47 -12.85 39.31
CA ARG A 4 48.08 -12.30 39.24
C ARG A 4 47.93 -11.49 37.95
N ILE A 5 47.36 -12.10 36.90
CA ILE A 5 45.93 -12.05 36.48
C ILE A 5 45.61 -10.69 35.85
N ILE A 6 45.68 -10.66 34.52
CA ILE A 6 45.14 -9.61 33.67
C ILE A 6 43.63 -9.85 33.61
N LEU A 7 42.84 -8.93 34.16
CA LEU A 7 41.40 -8.89 33.94
C LEU A 7 41.17 -8.26 32.55
N LEU A 8 40.88 -9.07 31.54
CA LEU A 8 40.30 -8.53 30.30
C LEU A 8 38.85 -8.16 30.60
N GLY A 9 38.60 -6.86 30.76
CA GLY A 9 37.24 -6.33 30.68
C GLY A 9 36.76 -6.48 29.24
N ILE A 10 35.87 -7.44 29.00
CA ILE A 10 35.12 -7.51 27.75
C ILE A 10 34.13 -6.35 27.79
N LEU A 11 34.39 -5.33 26.98
CA LEU A 11 33.46 -4.24 26.74
C LEU A 11 32.30 -4.80 25.92
N PHE A 12 31.22 -5.23 26.57
CA PHE A 12 29.96 -5.51 25.89
C PHE A 12 29.34 -4.16 25.54
N ALA A 13 29.59 -3.67 24.34
CA ALA A 13 28.76 -2.60 23.78
C ALA A 13 27.37 -3.21 23.53
N SER A 14 26.42 -2.93 24.42
CA SER A 14 25.01 -3.19 24.10
C SER A 14 24.66 -2.29 22.92
N MET A 15 24.45 -2.86 21.74
CA MET A 15 23.75 -2.12 20.72
C MET A 15 22.35 -1.86 21.25
N LEU A 16 21.94 -0.59 21.32
CA LEU A 16 20.55 -0.25 21.56
C LEU A 16 19.80 -0.70 20.31
N SER A 17 19.03 -1.79 20.41
CA SER A 17 18.07 -2.19 19.39
C SER A 17 16.97 -1.13 19.38
N ALA A 18 16.66 -0.55 18.22
CA ALA A 18 15.67 0.50 18.09
C ALA A 18 14.55 -0.01 17.19
N ALA A 19 13.30 0.16 17.61
CA ALA A 19 12.17 -0.31 16.84
C ALA A 19 12.24 0.15 15.39
N THR A 20 11.96 -0.78 14.49
CA THR A 20 11.91 -0.51 13.06
C THR A 20 10.49 -0.67 12.54
N VAL A 21 10.15 0.15 11.55
CA VAL A 21 8.95 -0.02 10.74
C VAL A 21 9.33 0.13 9.28
N SER A 22 8.88 -0.82 8.46
CA SER A 22 9.14 -0.85 7.04
C SER A 22 7.91 -1.36 6.30
N THR A 23 7.89 -1.13 5.00
CA THR A 23 6.81 -1.55 4.11
C THR A 23 7.40 -2.35 2.97
N ASP A 24 6.63 -3.27 2.39
CA ASP A 24 7.10 -4.08 1.25
C ASP A 24 7.35 -3.24 -0.02
N LYS A 25 6.77 -2.03 -0.08
CA LYS A 25 6.95 -1.04 -1.15
C LYS A 25 6.99 0.38 -0.59
N ASP A 26 7.56 1.29 -1.34
CA ASP A 26 7.48 2.73 -1.07
C ASP A 26 6.24 3.36 -1.75
N THR A 27 5.76 2.75 -2.84
CA THR A 27 4.58 3.21 -3.58
C THR A 27 3.59 2.07 -3.79
N TYR A 28 2.33 2.34 -3.50
CA TYR A 28 1.17 1.45 -3.66
C TYR A 28 0.20 2.03 -4.68
N SER A 29 -0.63 1.17 -5.28
CA SER A 29 -1.81 1.57 -6.04
C SER A 29 -3.04 1.59 -5.13
N THR A 30 -4.10 2.29 -5.54
CA THR A 30 -5.34 2.44 -4.75
C THR A 30 -6.08 1.13 -4.44
N ASN A 31 -5.73 0.03 -5.11
CA ASN A 31 -6.27 -1.31 -4.88
C ASN A 31 -5.31 -2.28 -4.15
N GLN A 32 -4.10 -1.84 -3.81
CA GLN A 32 -3.11 -2.67 -3.14
C GLN A 32 -3.20 -2.56 -1.62
N GLN A 33 -3.13 -3.71 -0.94
CA GLN A 33 -2.93 -3.73 0.50
C GLN A 33 -1.53 -3.23 0.86
N ILE A 34 -1.42 -2.60 2.02
CA ILE A 34 -0.16 -2.10 2.55
C ILE A 34 0.34 -3.13 3.56
N VAL A 35 1.50 -3.72 3.31
CA VAL A 35 2.11 -4.72 4.19
C VAL A 35 3.24 -4.05 4.98
N VAL A 36 3.04 -3.95 6.29
CA VAL A 36 3.97 -3.33 7.22
C VAL A 36 4.70 -4.41 8.00
N THR A 37 6.04 -4.35 8.00
CA THR A 37 6.88 -5.19 8.88
C THR A 37 7.46 -4.31 9.99
N TYR A 38 7.33 -4.79 11.22
CA TYR A 38 7.88 -4.15 12.41
C TYR A 38 8.76 -5.13 13.20
N SER A 39 9.79 -4.60 13.85
CA SER A 39 10.70 -5.40 14.67
C SER A 39 11.35 -4.55 15.76
N GLU A 40 12.02 -5.22 16.72
CA GLU A 40 12.75 -4.57 17.81
C GLU A 40 11.85 -3.67 18.68
N MET A 41 10.56 -4.02 18.79
CA MET A 41 9.61 -3.35 19.67
C MET A 41 9.78 -3.80 21.12
N GLU A 42 9.31 -2.98 22.07
CA GLU A 42 9.30 -3.32 23.49
C GLU A 42 8.32 -4.44 23.85
N GLY A 43 7.35 -4.74 22.96
CA GLY A 43 6.39 -5.82 23.14
C GLY A 43 5.36 -5.53 24.25
N LEU A 44 4.98 -4.26 24.43
CA LEU A 44 3.97 -3.91 25.44
C LEU A 44 2.57 -4.22 24.90
N ASN A 45 1.67 -4.67 25.79
CA ASN A 45 0.37 -5.22 25.41
C ASN A 45 -0.60 -4.26 24.67
N HIS A 46 -0.25 -2.98 24.53
CA HIS A 46 -1.03 -1.97 23.81
C HIS A 46 -0.17 -1.18 22.82
N ASP A 47 0.83 -1.81 22.22
CA ASP A 47 1.53 -1.21 21.09
C ASP A 47 0.68 -1.30 19.82
N TRP A 48 0.76 -0.28 18.96
CA TRP A 48 -0.05 -0.19 17.76
C TRP A 48 0.64 0.55 16.62
N ILE A 49 0.17 0.25 15.41
CA ILE A 49 0.58 0.93 14.19
C ILE A 49 -0.62 1.69 13.65
N GLY A 50 -0.41 2.94 13.27
CA GLY A 50 -1.39 3.79 12.59
C GLY A 50 -0.86 4.28 11.25
N ILE A 51 -1.74 4.45 10.27
CA ILE A 51 -1.43 5.14 9.01
C ILE A 51 -2.14 6.49 9.02
N TYR A 52 -1.36 7.55 8.79
CA TYR A 52 -1.79 8.95 8.81
C TYR A 52 -1.42 9.64 7.51
N PRO A 53 -2.17 10.63 7.02
CA PRO A 53 -1.68 11.51 5.96
C PRO A 53 -0.36 12.17 6.35
N THR A 54 0.59 12.28 5.42
CA THR A 54 1.90 12.87 5.72
C THR A 54 1.75 14.27 6.33
N GLY A 55 2.41 14.49 7.47
CA GLY A 55 2.41 15.78 8.17
C GLY A 55 1.15 16.08 9.00
N SER A 56 0.15 15.21 9.05
CA SER A 56 -0.99 15.38 9.97
C SER A 56 -0.56 15.17 11.43
N SER A 57 -1.27 15.78 12.38
CA SER A 57 -1.10 15.47 13.81
C SER A 57 -1.46 14.00 14.11
N ASN A 58 -1.03 13.51 15.28
CA ASN A 58 -1.38 12.18 15.79
C ASN A 58 -2.80 12.11 16.40
N ASP A 59 -3.64 13.14 16.25
CA ASP A 59 -4.99 13.12 16.79
C ASP A 59 -5.78 11.92 16.24
N TRP A 60 -6.61 11.30 17.08
CA TRP A 60 -7.43 10.14 16.70
C TRP A 60 -8.42 10.42 15.54
N GLY A 61 -8.60 11.67 15.13
CA GLY A 61 -9.39 11.99 13.94
C GLY A 61 -8.66 11.77 12.61
N ASN A 62 -7.32 11.64 12.65
CA ASN A 62 -6.48 11.72 11.45
C ASN A 62 -5.92 10.38 10.96
N GLN A 63 -5.93 9.32 11.78
CA GLN A 63 -5.54 8.00 11.28
C GLN A 63 -6.58 7.49 10.30
N VAL A 64 -6.12 7.04 9.14
CA VAL A 64 -6.97 6.45 8.12
C VAL A 64 -7.07 4.94 8.30
N ARG A 65 -6.06 4.31 8.94
CA ARG A 65 -6.02 2.89 9.31
C ARG A 65 -5.22 2.73 10.59
N TRP A 66 -5.49 1.67 11.35
CA TRP A 66 -4.69 1.31 12.52
C TRP A 66 -4.88 -0.17 12.85
N ASP A 67 -3.90 -0.76 13.55
CA ASP A 67 -3.98 -2.13 14.07
C ASP A 67 -3.14 -2.27 15.34
N TRP A 68 -3.56 -3.14 16.26
CA TRP A 68 -2.79 -3.48 17.46
C TRP A 68 -1.67 -4.44 17.08
N THR A 69 -0.44 -4.16 17.47
CA THR A 69 0.64 -5.16 17.41
C THR A 69 0.56 -6.11 18.59
N GLY A 70 -0.02 -5.66 19.71
CA GLY A 70 -0.11 -6.41 20.96
C GLY A 70 1.26 -6.57 21.61
N ASP A 71 1.46 -7.67 22.33
CA ASP A 71 2.69 -8.01 23.05
C ASP A 71 3.85 -8.50 22.14
N LYS A 72 3.77 -8.24 20.84
CA LYS A 72 4.75 -8.72 19.85
C LYS A 72 5.90 -7.75 19.70
N GLU A 73 7.12 -8.25 19.88
CA GLU A 73 8.36 -7.51 19.61
C GLU A 73 8.64 -7.36 18.10
N GLN A 74 8.01 -8.19 17.27
CA GLN A 74 8.12 -8.17 15.81
C GLN A 74 6.91 -8.83 15.13
N GLY A 75 6.64 -8.45 13.89
CA GLY A 75 5.53 -9.02 13.14
C GLY A 75 5.23 -8.30 11.84
N VAL A 76 4.11 -8.70 11.24
CA VAL A 76 3.56 -8.12 10.01
C VAL A 76 2.13 -7.69 10.28
N ALA A 77 1.80 -6.47 9.89
CA ALA A 77 0.44 -5.93 9.86
C ALA A 77 0.04 -5.64 8.40
N THR A 78 -1.18 -6.00 8.01
CA THR A 78 -1.68 -5.77 6.66
C THR A 78 -2.88 -4.86 6.71
N PHE A 79 -2.79 -3.73 6.03
CA PHE A 79 -3.85 -2.73 5.98
C PHE A 79 -4.59 -2.77 4.64
N ALA A 80 -5.91 -2.53 4.70
CA ALA A 80 -6.74 -2.38 3.51
C ALA A 80 -6.24 -1.21 2.64
N PRO A 81 -6.49 -1.25 1.32
CA PRO A 81 -6.08 -0.19 0.41
C PRO A 81 -6.55 1.20 0.84
N LEU A 82 -5.82 2.22 0.39
CA LEU A 82 -6.05 3.63 0.67
C LEU A 82 -6.37 4.39 -0.62
N ALA A 83 -6.99 5.56 -0.46
CA ALA A 83 -7.10 6.52 -1.56
C ALA A 83 -5.70 7.04 -1.95
N ALA A 84 -5.60 7.66 -3.12
CA ALA A 84 -4.36 8.27 -3.56
C ALA A 84 -3.93 9.41 -2.61
N GLY A 85 -2.64 9.48 -2.32
CA GLY A 85 -2.06 10.45 -1.38
C GLY A 85 -0.72 9.99 -0.81
N THR A 86 -0.09 10.84 -0.01
CA THR A 86 1.11 10.52 0.76
C THR A 86 0.74 10.27 2.22
N TYR A 87 1.33 9.23 2.80
CA TYR A 87 1.02 8.76 4.14
C TYR A 87 2.28 8.42 4.93
N GLU A 88 2.16 8.45 6.25
CA GLU A 88 3.15 7.93 7.19
C GLU A 88 2.55 6.75 7.96
N VAL A 89 3.23 5.61 7.89
CA VAL A 89 3.03 4.48 8.80
C VAL A 89 3.79 4.81 10.08
N ARG A 90 3.08 4.93 11.20
CA ARG A 90 3.62 5.37 12.50
C ARG A 90 3.43 4.26 13.53
N LEU A 91 4.47 4.00 14.32
CA LEU A 91 4.46 3.04 15.42
C LEU A 91 4.36 3.78 16.75
N PHE A 92 3.51 3.28 17.64
CA PHE A 92 3.19 3.87 18.93
C PHE A 92 3.27 2.82 20.05
N TYR A 93 3.72 3.24 21.22
CA TYR A 93 3.78 2.37 22.40
C TYR A 93 2.66 2.61 23.38
N ASN A 94 2.20 1.53 24.03
CA ASN A 94 1.33 1.53 25.20
C ASN A 94 0.11 2.48 25.10
N ASN A 95 -0.64 2.39 24.00
CA ASN A 95 -1.81 3.22 23.70
C ASN A 95 -1.54 4.74 23.77
N SER A 96 -0.28 5.15 23.61
CA SER A 96 0.09 6.56 23.46
C SER A 96 -0.11 7.01 22.02
N PHE A 97 0.00 8.32 21.82
CA PHE A 97 0.02 8.98 20.52
C PHE A 97 1.38 9.62 20.24
N THR A 98 2.45 9.13 20.87
CA THR A 98 3.82 9.56 20.62
C THR A 98 4.47 8.62 19.61
N THR A 99 4.74 9.13 18.41
CA THR A 99 5.40 8.36 17.34
C THR A 99 6.80 7.96 17.78
N GLN A 100 7.10 6.66 17.72
CA GLN A 100 8.42 6.12 18.03
C GLN A 100 9.30 6.07 16.77
N VAL A 101 8.72 5.54 15.69
CA VAL A 101 9.32 5.47 14.38
C VAL A 101 8.23 5.60 13.32
N SER A 102 8.58 6.13 12.15
CA SER A 102 7.68 6.20 11.01
C SER A 102 8.35 5.83 9.70
N LYS A 103 7.52 5.47 8.72
CA LYS A 103 7.88 5.21 7.34
C LYS A 103 6.89 5.95 6.43
N GLU A 104 7.40 6.81 5.55
CA GLU A 104 6.60 7.42 4.50
C GLU A 104 6.32 6.42 3.38
N ILE A 105 5.10 6.47 2.84
CA ILE A 105 4.66 5.75 1.65
C ILE A 105 3.81 6.66 0.76
N THR A 106 3.75 6.36 -0.53
CA THR A 106 2.83 7.00 -1.48
C THR A 106 1.80 6.01 -1.98
N VAL A 107 0.55 6.44 -2.12
CA VAL A 107 -0.49 5.71 -2.83
C VAL A 107 -0.78 6.50 -4.09
N ASP A 108 -0.43 5.94 -5.24
CA ASP A 108 -0.63 6.55 -6.54
C ASP A 108 -1.94 6.06 -7.15
N ALA A 109 -2.74 6.99 -7.67
CA ALA A 109 -3.90 6.68 -8.50
C ALA A 109 -3.49 5.95 -9.79
N ASN A 110 -2.25 6.17 -10.26
CA ASN A 110 -1.71 5.63 -11.51
C ASN A 110 -0.74 4.45 -11.31
N GLY A 111 -0.54 3.99 -10.06
CA GLY A 111 0.54 3.05 -9.73
C GLY A 111 0.38 1.64 -10.31
N ALA A 112 -0.82 1.27 -10.71
CA ALA A 112 -1.09 0.02 -11.39
C ALA A 112 -1.43 0.35 -12.85
N VAL A 113 -0.60 -0.13 -13.78
CA VAL A 113 -0.81 0.09 -15.22
C VAL A 113 -2.23 -0.36 -15.57
N THR A 114 -3.04 0.56 -16.08
CA THR A 114 -4.35 0.23 -16.63
C THR A 114 -4.15 -0.69 -17.83
N THR A 115 -4.72 -1.88 -17.76
CA THR A 115 -4.65 -2.84 -18.87
C THR A 115 -6.02 -3.07 -19.43
N VAL A 116 -6.06 -3.30 -20.73
CA VAL A 116 -7.24 -3.77 -21.45
C VAL A 116 -6.79 -4.88 -22.39
N THR A 117 -7.45 -6.02 -22.30
CA THR A 117 -7.31 -7.14 -23.24
C THR A 117 -8.69 -7.59 -23.68
N THR A 118 -8.75 -8.41 -24.72
CA THR A 118 -9.97 -9.08 -25.16
C THR A 118 -9.87 -10.55 -24.82
N SER A 119 -11.01 -11.21 -24.61
CA SER A 119 -11.07 -12.65 -24.31
C SER A 119 -10.49 -13.55 -25.43
N LYS A 120 -10.35 -13.02 -26.65
CA LYS A 120 -9.78 -13.69 -27.83
C LYS A 120 -8.96 -12.72 -28.68
N GLU A 121 -8.06 -13.25 -29.50
CA GLU A 121 -7.34 -12.47 -30.52
C GLU A 121 -8.14 -12.28 -31.80
N VAL A 122 -9.06 -13.21 -32.11
CA VAL A 122 -9.86 -13.23 -33.33
C VAL A 122 -11.30 -13.58 -32.98
N TYR A 123 -12.24 -12.79 -33.49
CA TYR A 123 -13.68 -12.94 -33.33
C TYR A 123 -14.35 -13.16 -34.68
N LEU A 124 -15.43 -13.94 -34.71
CA LEU A 124 -16.29 -14.05 -35.89
C LEU A 124 -17.15 -12.78 -36.06
N PRO A 125 -17.67 -12.52 -37.28
CA PRO A 125 -18.67 -11.47 -37.46
C PRO A 125 -19.86 -11.66 -36.49
N GLU A 126 -20.32 -10.57 -35.89
CA GLU A 126 -21.43 -10.52 -34.91
C GLU A 126 -21.19 -11.27 -33.58
N GLU A 127 -19.99 -11.83 -33.38
CA GLU A 127 -19.61 -12.38 -32.08
C GLU A 127 -19.40 -11.25 -31.06
N PRO A 128 -19.99 -11.34 -29.85
CA PRO A 128 -19.75 -10.35 -28.81
C PRO A 128 -18.27 -10.36 -28.39
N ILE A 129 -17.67 -9.18 -28.33
CA ILE A 129 -16.31 -8.99 -27.83
C ILE A 129 -16.42 -8.74 -26.33
N SER A 130 -15.68 -9.51 -25.54
CA SER A 130 -15.57 -9.31 -24.10
C SER A 130 -14.23 -8.68 -23.79
N ALA A 131 -14.28 -7.52 -23.13
CA ALA A 131 -13.11 -6.74 -22.77
C ALA A 131 -12.80 -6.93 -21.29
N ILE A 132 -11.57 -7.35 -21.01
CA ILE A 132 -11.07 -7.56 -19.65
C ILE A 132 -10.19 -6.38 -19.31
N PHE A 133 -10.53 -5.67 -18.25
CA PHE A 133 -9.83 -4.47 -17.82
C PHE A 133 -9.37 -4.61 -16.38
N ASN A 134 -8.24 -3.98 -16.07
CA ASN A 134 -7.72 -3.91 -14.71
C ASN A 134 -7.12 -2.54 -14.43
N ASN A 135 -7.17 -2.15 -13.16
CA ASN A 135 -6.52 -0.94 -12.66
C ASN A 135 -7.00 0.33 -13.37
N MET A 136 -8.30 0.46 -13.59
CA MET A 136 -8.93 1.72 -13.97
C MET A 136 -9.04 2.66 -12.76
N SER A 137 -9.27 3.95 -12.99
CA SER A 137 -9.24 4.95 -11.92
C SER A 137 -10.42 4.83 -10.95
N GLY A 138 -11.55 4.29 -11.43
CA GLY A 138 -12.77 4.13 -10.65
C GLY A 138 -13.65 5.39 -10.66
N ASP A 139 -13.36 6.36 -11.52
CA ASP A 139 -14.25 7.49 -11.77
C ASP A 139 -15.57 6.96 -12.39
N ASN A 140 -16.70 7.54 -12.01
CA ASN A 140 -17.99 7.15 -12.61
C ASN A 140 -18.12 7.58 -14.08
N GLN A 141 -17.21 8.44 -14.55
CA GLN A 141 -17.03 8.82 -15.94
C GLN A 141 -15.92 8.03 -16.63
N ASP A 142 -15.41 6.94 -16.04
CA ASP A 142 -14.54 6.02 -16.76
C ASP A 142 -15.35 5.17 -17.75
N TRP A 143 -14.82 4.95 -18.95
CA TRP A 143 -15.45 4.16 -20.01
C TRP A 143 -14.42 3.38 -20.83
N ILE A 144 -14.89 2.32 -21.47
CA ILE A 144 -14.15 1.51 -22.44
C ILE A 144 -14.83 1.62 -23.81
N ALA A 145 -14.04 1.59 -24.88
CA ALA A 145 -14.57 1.66 -26.24
C ALA A 145 -13.71 0.91 -27.26
N ILE A 146 -14.35 0.56 -28.37
CA ILE A 146 -13.71 -0.11 -29.51
C ILE A 146 -13.59 0.90 -30.64
N TYR A 147 -12.40 0.96 -31.24
CA TYR A 147 -12.08 1.85 -32.36
C TYR A 147 -11.54 1.04 -33.55
N PRO A 148 -11.82 1.44 -34.80
CA PRO A 148 -11.14 0.91 -35.96
C PRO A 148 -9.62 1.13 -35.86
N LYS A 149 -8.85 0.13 -36.28
CA LYS A 149 -7.39 0.23 -36.23
C LYS A 149 -6.88 1.44 -37.03
N GLY A 150 -6.15 2.32 -36.36
CA GLY A 150 -5.54 3.51 -36.96
C GLY A 150 -6.43 4.75 -36.99
N SER A 151 -7.66 4.70 -36.46
CA SER A 151 -8.45 5.92 -36.24
C SER A 151 -7.89 6.75 -35.07
N THR A 152 -8.30 8.01 -35.00
CA THR A 152 -8.14 8.82 -33.78
C THR A 152 -9.10 8.32 -32.70
N SER A 153 -8.87 8.72 -31.45
CA SER A 153 -9.75 8.47 -30.30
C SER A 153 -10.90 9.48 -30.19
N ASP A 154 -11.22 10.20 -31.26
CA ASP A 154 -12.34 11.16 -31.26
C ASP A 154 -13.67 10.43 -31.08
N TRP A 155 -14.62 11.05 -30.39
CA TRP A 155 -15.94 10.48 -30.10
C TRP A 155 -16.79 10.15 -31.36
N GLY A 156 -16.37 10.57 -32.56
CA GLY A 156 -17.04 10.17 -33.80
C GLY A 156 -16.62 8.80 -34.31
N ASN A 157 -15.53 8.23 -33.80
CA ASN A 157 -14.84 7.10 -34.41
C ASN A 157 -15.01 5.77 -33.67
N GLN A 158 -15.50 5.76 -32.43
CA GLN A 158 -15.78 4.51 -31.72
C GLN A 158 -16.98 3.80 -32.34
N ILE A 159 -16.87 2.49 -32.43
CA ILE A 159 -17.93 1.62 -32.99
C ILE A 159 -18.83 1.04 -31.89
N ASP A 160 -18.33 0.95 -30.66
CA ASP A 160 -19.08 0.58 -29.48
C ASP A 160 -18.36 1.08 -28.22
N TRP A 161 -19.09 1.26 -27.12
CA TRP A 161 -18.55 1.75 -25.85
C TRP A 161 -19.45 1.39 -24.66
N LYS A 162 -18.86 1.35 -23.45
CA LYS A 162 -19.55 1.13 -22.18
C LYS A 162 -18.95 1.99 -21.07
N TRP A 163 -19.79 2.50 -20.17
CA TRP A 163 -19.33 3.05 -18.90
C TRP A 163 -18.82 1.93 -17.98
N MET A 164 -17.82 2.24 -17.18
CA MET A 164 -17.29 1.32 -16.18
C MET A 164 -18.07 1.37 -14.87
N GLU A 165 -18.87 2.42 -14.67
CA GLU A 165 -19.73 2.58 -13.48
C GLU A 165 -18.95 2.54 -12.15
N GLY A 166 -17.68 2.97 -12.19
CA GLY A 166 -16.76 2.93 -11.04
C GLY A 166 -16.03 1.60 -10.85
N ASP A 167 -16.26 0.60 -11.71
CA ASP A 167 -15.49 -0.64 -11.67
C ASP A 167 -14.02 -0.35 -12.01
N ILE A 168 -13.12 -0.80 -11.13
CA ILE A 168 -11.67 -0.66 -11.32
C ILE A 168 -11.04 -1.85 -12.05
N SER A 169 -11.74 -2.99 -12.07
CA SER A 169 -11.36 -4.22 -12.80
C SER A 169 -12.60 -5.06 -13.11
N GLY A 170 -12.56 -5.83 -14.18
CA GLY A 170 -13.67 -6.73 -14.53
C GLY A 170 -13.73 -7.10 -16.00
N GLU A 171 -14.93 -7.51 -16.42
CA GLU A 171 -15.28 -7.84 -17.80
C GLU A 171 -16.48 -6.97 -18.24
N ARG A 172 -16.47 -6.52 -19.49
CA ARG A 172 -17.56 -5.78 -20.15
C ARG A 172 -17.86 -6.34 -21.53
#